data_AF-A0A1G8N5X2-F1
#
_entry.id   AF-A0A1G8N5X2-F1
#
_cell.length_a   1.000
_cell.length_b   1.000
_cell.length_c   1.000
_cell.angle_alpha   90.00
_cell.angle_beta   90.00
_cell.angle_gamma   90.00
#
_symmetry.space_group_name_H-M   'P 1'
#
loop_
_entity.id
_entity.type
_entity.pdbx_description
1 polymer ?
#
loop_
_entity_poly.entity_id
_entity_poly.type
_entity_poly.pdbx_seq_one_letter_code
_entity_poly.pdbx_strand_id
1 'polypeptide(L)'
;MPQQNQQVQQAQQAIQQAQQNMQNAANDPQKLQQSQQQLQQAQQQLQQAQQQVQQQGNTQNQQQIQQAQQELQQAQQQLQQAQQQG
;
A
#
# COMPACT_ATOMS: atom_id res chain seq x y z
N MET A 1 8.58 -10.63 -18.05
CA MET A 1 8.97 -9.99 -16.77
C MET A 1 7.80 -10.03 -15.76
N PRO A 2 7.53 -11.16 -15.09
CA PRO A 2 6.32 -11.29 -14.25
C PRO A 2 6.48 -10.86 -12.77
N GLN A 3 7.71 -10.77 -12.25
CA GLN A 3 7.96 -10.55 -10.82
C GLN A 3 7.67 -9.12 -10.35
N GLN A 4 7.84 -8.10 -11.19
CA GLN A 4 7.53 -6.70 -10.85
C GLN A 4 6.03 -6.44 -10.71
N ASN A 5 5.22 -6.97 -11.63
CA ASN A 5 3.77 -6.87 -11.52
C ASN A 5 3.26 -7.55 -10.26
N GLN A 6 3.90 -8.64 -9.82
CA GLN A 6 3.53 -9.29 -8.57
C GLN A 6 3.81 -8.39 -7.35
N GLN A 7 4.94 -7.69 -7.29
CA GLN A 7 5.22 -6.79 -6.16
C GLN A 7 4.24 -5.62 -6.08
N VAL A 8 3.90 -5.01 -7.23
CA VAL A 8 2.91 -3.92 -7.27
C VAL A 8 1.52 -4.43 -6.91
N GLN A 9 1.11 -5.59 -7.42
CA GLN A 9 -0.18 -6.20 -7.11
C GLN A 9 -0.29 -6.59 -5.63
N GLN A 10 0.76 -7.16 -5.04
CA GLN A 10 0.79 -7.46 -3.61
C GLN A 10 0.67 -6.20 -2.77
N ALA A 11 1.35 -5.13 -3.17
CA ALA A 11 1.24 -3.85 -2.47
C ALA A 11 -0.19 -3.29 -2.55
N GLN A 12 -0.82 -3.32 -3.73
CA GLN A 12 -2.20 -2.90 -3.90
C GLN A 12 -3.18 -3.74 -3.06
N GLN A 13 -2.99 -5.06 -3.01
CA GLN A 13 -3.80 -5.93 -2.14
C GLN A 13 -3.63 -5.57 -0.66
N ALA A 14 -2.40 -5.35 -0.21
CA ALA A 14 -2.13 -4.96 1.17
C ALA A 14 -2.74 -3.59 1.50
N ILE A 15 -2.70 -2.63 0.57
CA ILE A 15 -3.35 -1.32 0.71
C ILE A 15 -4.87 -1.47 0.84
N GLN A 16 -5.50 -2.25 -0.04
CA GLN A 16 -6.95 -2.48 0.03
C GLN A 16 -7.37 -3.20 1.32
N GLN A 17 -6.61 -4.20 1.75
CA GLN A 17 -6.88 -4.87 3.03
C GLN A 17 -6.75 -3.91 4.20
N ALA A 18 -5.72 -3.06 4.21
CA ALA A 18 -5.58 -2.04 5.23
C ALA A 18 -6.77 -1.08 5.22
N GLN A 19 -7.21 -0.59 4.06
CA GLN A 19 -8.38 0.29 3.94
C GLN A 19 -9.66 -0.34 4.51
N GLN A 20 -9.89 -1.60 4.17
CA GLN A 20 -11.05 -2.34 4.65
C GLN A 20 -10.96 -2.62 6.15
N ASN A 21 -9.76 -2.92 6.66
CA ASN A 21 -9.53 -3.09 8.09
C ASN A 21 -9.74 -1.77 8.85
N MET A 22 -9.29 -0.63 8.31
CA MET A 22 -9.47 0.69 8.90
C MET A 22 -10.93 1.13 8.98
N GLN A 23 -11.75 0.86 7.96
CA GLN A 23 -13.20 1.12 8.04
C GLN A 23 -13.88 0.32 9.16
N ASN A 24 -13.38 -0.88 9.44
CA ASN A 24 -13.90 -1.73 10.49
C ASN A 24 -13.21 -1.52 11.85
N ALA A 25 -12.17 -0.68 11.91
CA ALA A 25 -11.34 -0.52 13.10
C ALA A 25 -11.93 0.45 14.14
N ALA A 26 -13.06 1.09 13.85
CA ALA A 26 -13.79 1.95 14.78
C ALA A 26 -14.09 1.30 16.13
N ASN A 27 -14.11 -0.04 16.20
CA ASN A 27 -14.32 -0.80 17.44
C ASN A 27 -13.16 -1.75 17.78
N ASP A 28 -12.07 -1.76 17.01
CA ASP A 28 -11.01 -2.76 17.16
C ASP A 28 -9.61 -2.19 16.88
N PRO A 29 -8.89 -1.74 17.92
CA PRO A 29 -7.57 -1.15 17.76
C PRO A 29 -6.52 -2.14 17.20
N GLN A 30 -6.74 -3.45 17.31
CA GLN A 30 -5.85 -4.44 16.65
C GLN A 30 -5.95 -4.35 15.12
N LYS A 31 -7.13 -4.04 14.58
CA LYS A 31 -7.31 -3.84 13.13
C LYS A 31 -6.59 -2.60 12.63
N LEU A 32 -6.58 -1.52 13.41
CA LEU A 32 -5.79 -0.33 13.12
C LEU A 32 -4.28 -0.66 13.06
N GLN A 33 -3.79 -1.42 14.05
CA GLN A 33 -2.38 -1.82 14.09
C GLN A 33 -2.00 -2.75 12.93
N GLN A 34 -2.88 -3.68 12.58
CA GLN A 34 -2.68 -4.60 11.46
C GLN A 34 -2.68 -3.84 10.11
N SER A 35 -3.58 -2.87 9.96
CA SER A 35 -3.62 -1.98 8.79
C SER A 35 -2.31 -1.20 8.64
N GLN A 36 -1.76 -0.69 9.74
CA GLN A 36 -0.48 0.01 9.72
C GLN A 36 0.66 -0.89 9.22
N GLN A 37 0.73 -2.14 9.69
CA GLN A 37 1.73 -3.10 9.21
C GLN A 37 1.55 -3.43 7.72
N GLN A 38 0.32 -3.61 7.26
CA GLN A 38 0.00 -3.88 5.86
C GLN A 38 0.43 -2.73 4.95
N LEU A 39 0.16 -1.49 5.35
CA LEU A 39 0.59 -0.29 4.59
C LEU A 39 2.12 -0.16 4.57
N GLN A 40 2.79 -0.45 5.67
CA GLN A 40 4.25 -0.39 5.73
C GLN A 40 4.91 -1.46 4.85
N GLN A 41 4.31 -2.65 4.78
CA GLN A 41 4.76 -3.71 3.87
C GLN A 41 4.52 -3.34 2.41
N ALA A 42 3.34 -2.81 2.07
CA ALA A 42 3.03 -2.30 0.74
C ALA A 42 4.01 -1.21 0.29
N GLN A 43 4.39 -0.30 1.19
CA GLN A 43 5.37 0.75 0.93
C GLN A 43 6.73 0.16 0.54
N GLN A 44 7.25 -0.82 1.28
CA GLN A 44 8.51 -1.48 0.94
C GLN A 44 8.44 -2.20 -0.40
N GLN A 45 7.34 -2.91 -0.67
CA GLN A 45 7.15 -3.60 -1.95
C GLN A 45 7.11 -2.62 -3.13
N LEU A 46 6.42 -1.48 -2.98
CA LEU A 46 6.40 -0.45 -4.02
C LEU A 46 7.76 0.20 -4.22
N GLN A 47 8.54 0.39 -3.16
CA GLN A 47 9.87 0.98 -3.26
C GLN A 47 10.87 0.04 -3.95
N GLN A 48 10.80 -1.28 -3.67
CA GLN A 48 11.55 -2.28 -4.42
C GLN A 48 11.14 -2.33 -5.89
N ALA A 49 9.82 -2.38 -6.16
CA ALA A 49 9.31 -2.37 -7.52
C ALA A 49 9.78 -1.12 -8.28
N GLN A 50 9.78 0.06 -7.62
CA GLN A 50 10.25 1.31 -8.20
C GLN A 50 11.72 1.25 -8.58
N GLN A 51 12.59 0.79 -7.69
CA GLN A 51 14.02 0.63 -7.99
C GLN A 51 14.27 -0.36 -9.14
N GLN A 52 13.52 -1.44 -9.21
CA GLN A 52 13.68 -2.41 -10.30
C GLN A 52 13.21 -1.85 -11.66
N VAL A 53 12.08 -1.13 -11.67
CA VAL A 53 11.53 -0.50 -12.89
C VAL A 53 12.43 0.62 -13.39
N GLN A 54 13.03 1.39 -12.47
CA GLN A 54 13.96 2.46 -12.81
C GLN A 54 15.25 1.91 -13.46
N GLN A 55 15.70 0.72 -13.04
CA GLN A 55 16.84 0.03 -13.67
C GLN A 55 16.48 -0.58 -15.04
N GLN A 56 15.25 -1.03 -15.24
CA GLN A 56 14.81 -1.66 -16.50
C GLN A 56 14.25 -0.68 -17.54
N GLY A 57 14.04 0.59 -17.19
CA GLY A 57 13.51 1.61 -18.10
C GLY A 57 12.07 1.34 -18.55
N ASN A 58 11.28 0.61 -17.78
CA ASN A 58 9.94 0.17 -18.19
C ASN A 58 8.86 1.19 -17.78
N THR A 59 8.48 2.07 -18.70
CA THR A 59 7.57 3.20 -18.43
C THR A 59 6.16 2.76 -18.01
N GLN A 60 5.67 1.62 -18.52
CA GLN A 60 4.33 1.10 -18.20
C GLN A 60 4.22 0.67 -16.73
N ASN A 61 5.26 0.04 -16.19
CA ASN A 61 5.28 -0.34 -14.77
C ASN A 61 5.43 0.89 -13.86
N GLN A 62 6.03 1.97 -14.37
CA GLN A 62 6.18 3.20 -13.59
C GLN A 62 4.83 3.84 -13.28
N GLN A 63 3.87 3.80 -14.23
CA GLN A 63 2.51 4.30 -14.02
C GLN A 63 1.76 3.47 -12.96
N GLN A 64 1.89 2.14 -12.99
CA GLN A 64 1.24 1.28 -11.98
C GLN A 64 1.80 1.53 -10.58
N ILE A 65 3.12 1.73 -10.46
CA ILE A 65 3.76 2.07 -9.19
C ILE A 65 3.29 3.43 -8.67
N GLN A 66 3.16 4.43 -9.54
CA GLN A 66 2.64 5.74 -9.15
C GLN A 66 1.19 5.66 -8.65
N GLN A 67 0.33 4.89 -9.35
CA GLN A 67 -1.05 4.66 -8.87
C GLN A 67 -1.06 4.03 -7.48
N ALA A 68 -0.31 2.95 -7.29
CA ALA A 68 -0.26 2.25 -6.02
C ALA A 68 0.37 3.11 -4.89
N GLN A 69 1.32 4.00 -5.21
CA GLN A 69 1.83 4.98 -4.24
C GLN A 69 0.76 6.00 -3.82
N GLN A 70 -0.07 6.44 -4.76
CA GLN A 70 -1.16 7.36 -4.46
C GLN A 70 -2.25 6.69 -3.61
N GLU A 71 -2.59 5.44 -3.91
CA GLU A 71 -3.48 4.60 -3.09
C GLU A 71 -2.91 4.39 -1.68
N LEU A 72 -1.61 4.09 -1.57
CA LEU A 72 -0.91 3.95 -0.29
C LEU A 72 -1.02 5.23 0.53
N GLN A 73 -0.80 6.39 -0.09
CA GLN A 73 -0.83 7.68 0.59
C GLN A 73 -2.23 8.02 1.09
N GLN A 74 -3.26 7.74 0.29
CA GLN A 74 -4.66 7.86 0.74
C GLN A 74 -4.94 6.94 1.94
N ALA A 75 -4.52 5.68 1.86
CA ALA A 75 -4.73 4.73 2.94
C ALA A 75 -3.98 5.14 4.23
N GLN A 76 -2.76 5.67 4.13
CA GLN A 76 -2.05 6.22 5.29
C GLN A 76 -2.77 7.43 5.91
N GLN A 77 -3.36 8.33 5.10
CA GLN A 77 -4.20 9.41 5.62
C GLN A 77 -5.44 8.88 6.33
N GLN A 78 -6.12 7.88 5.74
CA GLN A 78 -7.27 7.23 6.37
C GLN A 78 -6.88 6.57 7.68
N LEU A 79 -5.71 5.92 7.75
CA LEU A 79 -5.18 5.34 8.99
C LEU A 79 -5.02 6.41 10.05
N GLN A 80 -4.38 7.52 9.68
CA GLN A 80 -4.10 8.60 10.61
C GLN A 80 -5.39 9.29 11.10
N GLN A 81 -6.42 9.35 10.27
CA GLN A 81 -7.75 9.81 10.69
C GLN A 81 -8.44 8.80 11.61
N ALA A 82 -8.40 7.50 11.28
CA ALA A 82 -8.98 6.45 12.09
C ALA A 82 -8.28 6.33 13.46
N GLN A 83 -6.97 6.55 13.54
CA GLN A 83 -6.22 6.61 14.80
C GLN A 83 -6.54 7.84 15.65
N GLN A 84 -6.98 8.94 15.03
CA GLN A 84 -7.41 10.14 15.76
C GLN A 84 -8.87 10.07 16.23
N GLN A 85 -9.69 9.21 15.60
CA GLN A 85 -11.11 9.04 15.92
C GLN A 85 -11.39 7.85 16.83
N GLY A 86 -10.46 6.89 16.92
CA GLY A 86 -10.55 5.70 17.79
C GLY A 86 -10.04 5.93 19.21
#